data_AF-A0A424YG89-F1
#
_entry.id   AF-A0A424YG89-F1
#
_cell.length_a   1.000
_cell.length_b   1.000
_cell.length_c   1.000
_cell.angle_alpha   90.00
_cell.angle_beta   90.00
_cell.angle_gamma   90.00
#
_symmetry.space_group_name_H-M   'P 1'
#
loop_
_entity.id
_entity.type
_entity.pdbx_description
1 polymer ?
#
loop_
_entity_poly.entity_id
_entity_poly.type
_entity_poly.pdbx_seq_one_letter_code
_entity_poly.pdbx_strand_id
1 'polypeptide(L)' 'PFVMGVGGSLDVEAGITLRAPSWCQKLGLEWLYRLLREPTRVKRFSFLPLFALLLGVEWLRNLR' A
#
# COMPACT_ATOMS: atom_id res chain seq x y z
N PRO A 1 -0.91 2.54 -33.77
CA PRO A 1 -1.39 1.67 -32.66
C PRO A 1 -1.07 2.30 -31.29
N PHE A 2 -2.07 2.37 -30.40
CA PHE A 2 -1.93 2.93 -29.04
C PHE A 2 -1.70 1.78 -28.05
N VAL A 3 -0.69 1.90 -27.20
CA VAL A 3 -0.38 0.93 -26.15
C VAL A 3 -0.26 1.68 -24.84
N MET A 4 -1.10 1.34 -23.86
CA MET A 4 -1.06 1.91 -22.51
C MET A 4 -0.70 0.79 -21.53
N GLY A 5 0.30 1.05 -20.69
CA GLY A 5 0.66 0.17 -19.58
C GLY A 5 -0.40 0.25 -18.48
N VAL A 6 -1.13 -0.85 -18.27
CA VAL A 6 -2.24 -0.94 -17.30
C VAL A 6 -1.78 -1.33 -15.89
N GLY A 7 -0.49 -1.64 -15.71
CA GLY A 7 0.09 -2.04 -14.44
C GLY A 7 -0.58 -3.31 -13.85
N GLY A 8 -0.47 -3.49 -12.53
CA GLY A 8 -1.05 -4.64 -11.82
C GLY A 8 -2.57 -4.64 -11.69
N SER A 9 -3.27 -3.67 -12.30
CA SER A 9 -4.74 -3.64 -12.34
C SER A 9 -5.30 -4.81 -13.16
N LEU A 10 -4.56 -5.23 -14.20
CA LEU A 10 -4.89 -6.42 -14.99
C LEU A 10 -4.80 -7.70 -14.17
N ASP A 11 -3.82 -7.86 -13.28
CA ASP A 11 -3.68 -9.05 -12.41
C ASP A 11 -4.87 -9.23 -11.47
N VAL A 12 -5.54 -8.13 -11.11
CA VAL A 12 -6.73 -8.14 -10.25
C VAL A 12 -7.98 -8.52 -11.05
N GLU A 13 -8.15 -7.96 -12.25
CA GLU A 13 -9.28 -8.28 -13.14
C GLU A 13 -9.15 -9.70 -13.72
N ALA A 14 -7.91 -10.18 -13.95
CA ALA A 14 -7.62 -11.54 -14.37
C ALA A 14 -7.73 -12.59 -13.24
N GLY A 15 -8.06 -12.16 -12.01
CA GLY A 15 -8.26 -13.05 -10.86
C GLY A 15 -6.97 -13.67 -10.29
N ILE A 16 -5.81 -13.23 -10.76
CA ILE A 16 -4.50 -13.74 -10.34
C ILE A 16 -4.16 -13.24 -8.92
N THR A 17 -4.57 -12.00 -8.60
CA THR A 17 -4.36 -11.39 -7.29
C THR A 17 -5.69 -11.09 -6.61
N LEU A 18 -5.98 -11.67 -5.43
CA LEU A 18 -7.21 -11.30 -4.71
C LEU A 18 -7.16 -9.82 -4.28
N ARG A 19 -8.17 -9.06 -4.69
CA ARG A 19 -8.40 -7.68 -4.24
C ARG A 19 -8.59 -7.68 -2.72
N ALA A 20 -8.12 -6.62 -2.04
CA ALA A 20 -8.40 -6.47 -0.61
C ALA A 20 -9.92 -6.39 -0.39
N PRO A 21 -10.45 -6.85 0.76
CA PRO A 21 -11.87 -6.80 1.02
C PRO A 21 -12.39 -5.35 1.01
N SER A 22 -13.65 -5.17 0.63
CA SER A 22 -14.26 -3.85 0.38
C SER A 22 -14.19 -2.89 1.56
N TRP A 23 -14.16 -3.40 2.80
CA TRP A 23 -13.94 -2.58 3.99
C TRP A 23 -12.50 -2.04 4.08
N CYS A 24 -11.48 -2.82 3.68
CA CYS A 24 -10.10 -2.32 3.59
C CYS A 24 -9.97 -1.24 2.51
N GLN A 25 -10.64 -1.41 1.36
CA GLN A 25 -10.62 -0.43 0.28
C GLN A 25 -11.23 0.90 0.75
N LYS A 26 -12.40 0.84 1.40
CA LYS A 26 -13.09 2.03 1.95
C LYS A 26 -12.28 2.75 3.03
N LEU A 27 -11.48 2.01 3.80
CA LEU A 27 -10.60 2.57 4.83
C LEU A 27 -9.23 3.01 4.30
N GLY A 28 -8.94 2.81 3.00
CA GLY A 28 -7.62 3.08 2.43
C GLY A 28 -6.51 2.13 2.93
N LEU A 29 -6.87 1.04 3.59
CA LEU A 29 -5.96 0.04 4.17
C LEU A 29 -5.52 -1.03 3.15
N GLU A 30 -5.78 -0.80 1.87
CA GLU A 30 -5.40 -1.73 0.79
C GLU A 30 -3.90 -1.98 0.74
N TRP A 31 -3.10 -0.93 0.95
CA TRP A 31 -1.65 -1.03 1.03
C TRP A 31 -1.21 -1.90 2.21
N LEU A 32 -1.83 -1.74 3.38
CA LEU A 32 -1.52 -2.53 4.58
C LEU A 32 -1.89 -4.01 4.37
N TYR A 33 -3.04 -4.27 3.74
CA TYR A 33 -3.47 -5.62 3.38
C TYR A 33 -2.46 -6.31 2.43
N ARG A 34 -1.97 -5.61 1.41
CA ARG A 34 -0.93 -6.13 0.49
C ARG A 34 0.40 -6.36 1.21
N LEU A 35 0.77 -5.49 2.14
CA LEU A 35 2.01 -5.59 2.92
C LEU A 35 2.00 -6.81 3.86
N LEU A 36 0.85 -7.14 4.44
CA LEU A 36 0.66 -8.35 5.26
C LEU A 36 0.66 -9.64 4.42
N ARG A 37 0.18 -9.57 3.19
CA ARG A 37 -0.02 -10.74 2.33
C ARG A 37 1.21 -11.16 1.53
N GLU A 38 2.11 -10.21 1.25
CA GLU A 38 3.40 -10.47 0.59
C GLU A 38 4.58 -10.13 1.52
N PRO A 39 4.84 -10.95 2.57
CA PRO A 39 5.90 -10.71 3.56
C PRO A 39 7.31 -10.59 2.95
N THR A 40 7.53 -11.19 1.77
CA THR A 40 8.80 -11.11 1.02
C THR A 40 9.06 -9.73 0.41
N ARG A 41 8.03 -8.92 0.13
CA ARG A 41 8.18 -7.55 -0.39
C ARG A 41 8.43 -6.52 0.73
N VAL A 42 8.17 -6.90 1.98
CA VAL A 42 8.28 -6.02 3.17
C VAL A 42 9.72 -5.57 3.41
N LYS A 43 10.72 -6.33 2.96
CA LYS A 43 12.13 -5.90 2.98
C LYS A 43 12.37 -4.57 2.27
N ARG A 44 11.58 -4.25 1.25
CA ARG A 44 11.67 -2.97 0.53
C ARG A 44 10.94 -1.84 1.25
N PHE A 45 10.07 -2.17 2.20
CA PHE A 45 9.16 -1.27 2.91
C PHE A 45 9.50 -1.12 4.38
N SER A 46 10.61 -1.70 4.85
CA SER A 46 11.09 -1.61 6.23
C SER A 46 11.37 -0.18 6.69
N PHE A 47 11.57 0.77 5.77
CA PHE A 47 11.73 2.19 6.07
C PHE A 47 10.41 2.93 6.34
N LEU A 48 9.25 2.39 5.93
CA LEU A 48 7.94 3.02 6.14
C LEU A 48 7.58 3.25 7.61
N PRO A 49 7.78 2.30 8.55
CA PRO A 49 7.48 2.56 9.96
C PRO A 49 8.35 3.68 10.54
N LEU A 50 9.63 3.77 10.14
CA LEU A 50 10.53 4.85 10.54
C LEU A 50 10.06 6.19 9.97
N PHE A 51 9.67 6.23 8.70
CA PHE A 51 9.14 7.42 8.06
C PHE A 51 7.81 7.90 8.69
N ALA A 52 6.91 6.97 8.99
CA ALA A 52 5.65 7.29 9.67
C ALA A 52 5.88 7.85 11.08
N LEU A 53 6.87 7.31 11.81
CA LEU A 53 7.29 7.84 13.11
C LEU A 53 7.86 9.25 13.00
N LEU A 54 8.77 9.49 12.04
CA LEU A 54 9.36 10.80 11.81
C LEU A 54 8.30 11.83 11.42
N LEU A 55 7.37 11.49 10.53
CA LEU A 55 6.23 12.35 10.19
C LEU A 55 5.35 12.61 11.41
N GLY A 56 5.06 11.60 12.23
CA GLY A 56 4.25 11.75 13.44
C GLY A 56 4.92 12.67 14.47
N VAL A 57 6.23 12.52 14.67
CA VAL A 57 7.02 13.38 15.55
C VAL A 57 7.05 14.82 15.03
N GLU A 58 7.28 15.02 13.74
CA GLU A 58 7.26 16.36 13.14
C GLU A 58 5.86 16.99 13.22
N TRP A 59 4.80 16.20 12.99
CA TRP A 59 3.42 16.66 13.08
C TRP A 59 3.06 17.08 14.52
N LEU A 60 3.46 16.28 15.52
CA LEU A 60 3.32 16.63 16.94
C LEU A 60 4.13 17.87 17.32
N ARG A 61 5.30 18.07 16.71
CA ARG A 61 6.15 19.23 16.94
C ARG A 61 5.60 20.49 16.30
N ASN A 62 4.91 20.37 15.16
CA ASN A 62 4.27 21.46 14.43
C ASN A 62 2.87 21.82 14.96
N LEU A 63 2.31 21.01 15.87
CA LEU A 63 1.08 21.29 16.62
C LEU A 63 1.32 22.09 17.90
N ARG A 64 2.57 22.45 18.18
CA ARG A 64 3.00 23.23 19.34
C ARG A 64 3.50 24.60 18.88
#